data_AF-A0A3R9TQU0-F1
#
_entry.id   AF-A0A3R9TQU0-F1
#
_cell.length_a   1.000
_cell.length_b   1.000
_cell.length_c   1.000
_cell.angle_alpha   90.00
_cell.angle_beta   90.00
_cell.angle_gamma   90.00
#
_symmetry.space_group_name_H-M   'P 1'
#
loop_
_entity.id
_entity.type
_entity.pdbx_description
1 polymer ?
#
loop_
_entity_poly.entity_id
_entity_poly.type
_entity_poly.pdbx_seq_one_letter_code
_entity_poly.pdbx_strand_id
1 'polypeptide(L)'
;MVEYRYDALGRRIQKRSKHHHTGGEHNIIYGWDGNTLAYESNEQITKHYIYEKDSFVPLAQAVYAEEIELHQTPDWADKPYSLQRDPLWRVTKT
;
A
#
# COMPACT_ATOMS: atom_id res chain seq x y z
N MET A 1 10.70 -17.06 -7.59
CA MET A 1 9.46 -16.61 -8.28
C MET A 1 9.17 -15.18 -7.85
N VAL A 2 8.64 -14.35 -8.76
CA VAL A 2 8.23 -12.96 -8.45
C VAL A 2 6.75 -12.82 -8.82
N GLU A 3 5.96 -12.26 -7.90
CA GLU A 3 4.54 -11.98 -8.05
C GLU A 3 4.29 -10.47 -7.91
N TYR A 4 3.35 -9.96 -8.69
CA TYR A 4 2.94 -8.56 -8.69
C TYR A 4 1.43 -8.47 -8.51
N ARG A 5 0.99 -7.47 -7.74
CA ARG A 5 -0.42 -7.11 -7.62
C ARG A 5 -0.63 -5.67 -8.04
N TYR A 6 -1.79 -5.41 -8.63
CA TYR A 6 -2.14 -4.13 -9.22
C TYR A 6 -3.52 -3.68 -8.73
N ASP A 7 -3.73 -2.37 -8.66
CA ASP A 7 -5.06 -1.79 -8.52
C ASP A 7 -5.82 -1.79 -9.85
N ALA A 8 -7.08 -1.36 -9.83
CA ALA A 8 -7.95 -1.31 -11.02
C ALA A 8 -7.46 -0.35 -12.12
N LEU A 9 -6.56 0.59 -11.80
CA LEU A 9 -5.95 1.52 -12.76
C LEU A 9 -4.64 0.97 -13.34
N GLY A 10 -4.27 -0.28 -13.00
CA GLY A 10 -3.07 -0.93 -13.50
C GLY A 10 -1.79 -0.48 -12.81
N ARG A 11 -1.88 0.18 -11.65
CA ARG A 11 -0.71 0.60 -10.88
C ARG A 11 -0.33 -0.48 -9.89
N ARG A 12 0.97 -0.69 -9.71
CA ARG A 12 1.47 -1.72 -8.80
C ARG A 12 1.17 -1.33 -7.35
N ILE A 13 0.61 -2.27 -6.59
CA ILE A 13 0.34 -2.12 -5.14
C ILE A 13 1.17 -3.10 -4.30
N GLN A 14 1.68 -4.17 -4.91
CA GLN A 14 2.57 -5.11 -4.22
C GLN A 14 3.57 -5.76 -5.19
N LYS A 15 4.79 -6.01 -4.71
CA LYS A 15 5.79 -6.89 -5.33
C LYS A 15 6.29 -7.87 -4.29
N ARG A 16 6.15 -9.18 -4.56
CA ARG A 16 6.65 -10.25 -3.70
C ARG A 16 7.64 -11.11 -4.47
N SER A 17 8.85 -11.32 -3.94
CA SER A 17 9.86 -12.17 -4.58
C SER A 17 10.47 -13.15 -3.59
N LYS A 18 10.62 -14.41 -4.02
CA LYS A 18 11.34 -15.46 -3.27
C LYS A 18 12.61 -15.85 -4.01
N HIS A 19 13.75 -15.69 -3.34
CA HIS A 19 15.05 -16.13 -3.85
C HIS A 19 15.28 -17.61 -3.56
N HIS A 20 15.44 -18.40 -4.61
CA HIS A 20 15.50 -19.86 -4.53
C HIS A 20 16.74 -20.41 -3.81
N HIS A 21 17.82 -19.62 -3.74
CA HIS A 21 19.11 -20.04 -3.16
C HIS A 21 19.34 -19.51 -1.75
N THR A 22 18.81 -18.33 -1.42
CA THR A 22 19.00 -17.70 -0.11
C THR A 22 17.79 -17.87 0.81
N GLY A 23 16.65 -18.33 0.29
CA GLY A 23 15.38 -18.35 1.01
C GLY A 23 14.80 -16.96 1.29
N GLY A 24 15.50 -15.89 0.88
CA GLY A 24 15.10 -14.51 1.11
C GLY A 24 13.77 -14.20 0.43
N GLU A 25 12.79 -13.77 1.22
CA GLU A 25 11.54 -13.20 0.76
C GLU A 25 11.65 -11.67 0.82
N HIS A 26 11.24 -11.01 -0.25
CA HIS A 26 11.11 -9.56 -0.26
C HIS A 26 9.67 -9.22 -0.62
N ASN A 27 9.03 -8.47 0.26
CA ASN A 27 7.70 -7.92 0.06
C ASN A 27 7.79 -6.40 0.06
N ILE A 28 7.29 -5.76 -1.00
CA ILE A 28 7.21 -4.30 -1.10
C ILE A 28 5.77 -3.92 -1.38
N ILE A 29 5.19 -3.07 -0.54
CA ILE A 29 3.88 -2.44 -0.69
C ILE A 29 4.06 -1.05 -1.29
N TYR A 30 3.15 -0.68 -2.19
CA TYR A 30 3.11 0.65 -2.80
C TYR A 30 1.76 1.30 -2.54
N GLY A 31 1.77 2.51 -2.01
CA GLY A 31 0.59 3.35 -1.84
C GLY A 31 0.58 4.52 -2.81
N TRP A 32 -0.61 4.93 -3.26
CA TRP A 32 -0.80 5.99 -4.24
C TRP A 32 -1.68 7.11 -3.67
N ASP A 33 -1.32 8.35 -3.94
CA ASP A 33 -2.15 9.54 -3.71
C ASP A 33 -2.47 10.19 -5.06
N GLY A 34 -3.76 10.20 -5.44
CA GLY A 34 -4.16 10.57 -6.79
C GLY A 34 -3.41 9.74 -7.82
N ASN A 35 -2.60 10.38 -8.68
CA ASN A 35 -1.74 9.72 -9.68
C ASN A 35 -0.26 9.62 -9.25
N THR A 36 0.07 10.05 -8.05
CA THR A 36 1.45 10.10 -7.54
C THR A 36 1.72 8.94 -6.59
N LEU A 37 2.95 8.42 -6.59
CA LEU A 37 3.36 7.39 -5.63
C LEU A 37 3.49 8.05 -4.26
N ALA A 38 2.66 7.66 -3.29
CA ALA A 38 2.68 8.23 -1.95
C ALA A 38 3.78 7.59 -1.09
N TYR A 39 3.92 6.26 -1.15
CA TYR A 39 4.95 5.56 -0.41
C TYR A 39 5.36 4.22 -1.04
N GLU A 40 6.55 3.75 -0.67
CA GLU A 40 6.97 2.36 -0.74
C GLU A 40 7.31 1.87 0.68
N SER A 41 6.92 0.64 1.00
CA SER A 41 7.20 0.02 2.31
C SER A 41 7.64 -1.42 2.15
N ASN A 42 8.65 -1.82 2.91
CA ASN A 42 9.01 -3.21 3.15
C ASN A 42 9.01 -3.50 4.66
N GLU A 43 9.48 -4.68 5.07
CA GLU A 43 9.49 -5.13 6.48
C GLU A 43 10.39 -4.28 7.41
N GLN A 44 11.21 -3.37 6.85
CA GLN A 44 12.21 -2.61 7.60
C GLN A 44 12.07 -1.09 7.43
N ILE A 45 11.62 -0.62 6.27
CA ILE A 45 11.67 0.78 5.89
C ILE A 45 10.43 1.17 5.09
N THR A 46 9.89 2.34 5.44
CA THR A 46 8.91 3.06 4.63
C THR A 46 9.51 4.36 4.12
N LYS A 47 9.37 4.63 2.82
CA LYS A 47 9.70 5.92 2.21
C LYS A 47 8.44 6.59 1.69
N HIS A 48 8.19 7.81 2.14
CA HIS A 48 7.12 8.67 1.66
C HIS A 48 7.66 9.69 0.66
N TYR A 49 6.89 9.95 -0.39
CA TYR A 49 7.20 10.95 -1.41
C TYR A 49 6.16 12.07 -1.35
N ILE A 50 6.63 13.30 -1.23
CA ILE A 50 5.79 14.49 -1.19
C ILE A 50 6.05 15.28 -2.47
N TYR A 51 4.98 15.69 -3.14
CA TYR A 51 5.03 16.48 -4.36
C TYR A 51 4.45 17.87 -4.12
N GLU A 52 4.78 18.82 -4.98
CA GLU A 52 4.03 20.07 -5.05
C GLU A 52 2.55 19.79 -5.36
N LYS A 53 1.67 20.70 -4.91
CA LYS A 53 0.23 20.54 -5.08
C LYS A 53 -0.12 20.36 -6.57
N ASP A 54 -0.94 19.34 -6.84
CA ASP A 54 -1.47 19.02 -8.18
C ASP A 54 -0.38 18.84 -9.25
N SER A 55 0.80 18.36 -8.85
CA SER A 55 1.99 18.28 -9.69
C SER A 55 2.75 16.97 -9.48
N PHE A 56 3.63 16.65 -10.43
CA PHE A 56 4.61 15.55 -10.32
C PHE A 56 6.00 16.07 -9.92
N VAL A 57 6.13 17.35 -9.56
CA VAL A 57 7.38 17.95 -9.10
C VAL A 57 7.68 17.46 -7.67
N PRO A 58 8.79 16.76 -7.44
CA PRO A 58 9.13 16.25 -6.11
C PRO A 58 9.50 17.42 -5.18
N LEU A 59 8.87 17.45 -4.01
CA LEU A 59 9.11 18.46 -2.97
C LEU A 59 10.01 17.93 -1.85
N ALA A 60 9.71 16.73 -1.35
CA ALA A 60 10.46 16.11 -0.25
C ALA A 60 10.32 14.58 -0.23
N GLN A 61 11.22 13.93 0.51
CA GLN A 61 11.15 12.51 0.85
C GLN A 61 11.34 12.34 2.35
N ALA A 62 10.50 11.50 2.98
CA ALA A 62 10.63 11.11 4.38
C ALA A 62 10.85 9.61 4.49
N VAL A 63 11.76 9.18 5.36
CA VAL A 63 12.14 7.76 5.52
C VAL A 63 12.07 7.37 6.99
N TYR A 64 11.38 6.27 7.29
CA TYR A 64 11.22 5.72 8.63
C TYR A 64 11.64 4.26 8.64
N ALA A 65 12.23 3.81 9.75
CA ALA A 65 12.70 2.44 9.93
C ALA A 65 11.59 1.52 10.48
N GLU A 66 10.43 1.57 9.83
CA GLU A 66 9.24 0.78 10.17
C GLU A 66 8.43 0.47 8.90
N GLU A 67 7.66 -0.62 8.94
CA GLU A 67 6.68 -0.97 7.91
C GLU A 67 5.43 -0.07 8.04
N ILE A 68 4.81 0.27 6.92
CA ILE A 68 3.54 0.96 6.89
C ILE A 68 2.42 0.12 7.52
N GLU A 69 1.64 0.71 8.42
CA GLU A 69 0.45 0.06 8.96
C GLU A 69 -0.68 0.09 7.93
N LEU A 70 -1.07 -1.08 7.43
CA LEU A 70 -2.18 -1.22 6.49
C LEU A 70 -3.49 -1.59 7.21
N HIS A 71 -4.60 -1.05 6.71
CA HIS A 71 -5.90 -1.57 7.08
C HIS A 71 -6.06 -3.01 6.60
N GLN A 72 -6.50 -3.89 7.50
CA GLN A 72 -6.80 -5.28 7.16
C GLN A 72 -7.97 -5.32 6.18
N THR A 73 -7.81 -6.11 5.11
CA THR A 73 -8.92 -6.41 4.20
C THR A 73 -9.91 -7.30 4.96
N PRO A 74 -11.17 -6.87 5.13
CA PRO A 74 -12.15 -7.70 5.82
C PRO A 74 -12.47 -8.94 4.98
N ASP A 75 -12.57 -10.09 5.65
CA ASP A 75 -13.02 -11.32 5.02
C ASP A 75 -14.55 -11.46 5.12
N TRP A 76 -15.19 -11.51 3.96
CA TRP A 76 -16.65 -11.66 3.79
C TRP A 76 -17.04 -13.00 3.16
N ALA A 77 -16.13 -13.97 3.03
CA ALA A 77 -16.40 -15.23 2.33
C ALA A 77 -17.63 -15.97 2.88
N ASP A 78 -17.81 -15.96 4.21
CA ASP A 78 -18.87 -16.70 4.89
C ASP A 78 -20.02 -15.81 5.41
N LYS A 79 -20.02 -14.50 5.12
CA LYS A 79 -20.98 -13.54 5.69
C LYS A 79 -21.39 -12.48 4.67
N PRO A 80 -22.67 -12.05 4.64
CA PRO A 80 -23.06 -10.93 3.79
C PRO A 80 -22.28 -9.68 4.20
N TYR A 81 -21.92 -8.89 3.19
CA TYR A 81 -21.27 -7.59 3.39
C TYR A 81 -22.07 -6.72 4.37
N SER A 82 -21.38 -6.09 5.32
CA SER A 82 -21.97 -5.19 6.31
C SER A 82 -21.20 -3.88 6.37
N LEU A 83 -21.86 -2.82 5.92
CA LEU A 83 -21.33 -1.45 5.91
C LEU A 83 -20.91 -0.94 7.30
N GLN A 84 -21.54 -1.43 8.37
CA GLN A 84 -21.20 -1.07 9.76
C GLN A 84 -19.91 -1.73 10.25
N ARG A 85 -19.46 -2.78 9.56
CA ARG A 85 -18.29 -3.59 9.89
C ARG A 85 -17.16 -3.39 8.88
N ASP A 86 -17.35 -2.53 7.88
CA ASP A 86 -16.30 -2.14 6.96
C ASP A 86 -15.38 -1.10 7.63
N PRO A 87 -14.09 -1.41 7.87
CA PRO A 87 -13.13 -0.49 8.50
C PRO A 87 -12.84 0.75 7.66
N LEU A 88 -13.11 0.71 6.36
CA LEU A 88 -12.94 1.85 5.46
C LEU A 88 -14.19 2.74 5.41
N TRP A 89 -15.33 2.24 5.89
CA TRP A 89 -16.56 3.01 5.88
C TRP A 89 -16.66 3.95 7.09
N ARG A 90 -16.35 5.22 6.89
CA ARG A 90 -16.57 6.27 7.89
C ARG A 90 -17.89 6.98 7.62
N VAL A 91 -18.86 6.82 8.52
CA VAL A 91 -20.07 7.65 8.51
C VAL A 91 -19.70 9.02 9.09
N THR A 92 -19.53 10.03 8.24
CA THR A 92 -19.44 11.41 8.72
C THR A 92 -20.81 11.76 9.31
N LYS A 93 -20.92 11.86 10.63
CA LYS A 93 -22.10 12.47 11.25
C LYS A 93 -22.00 13.97 11.03
N THR A 94 -22.81 14.49 10.09
CA THR A 94 -23.18 15.90 10.02
C THR A 94 -24.02 16.29 11.24
#